data_AF-A0A972C3D2-F1
#
_entry.id   AF-A0A972C3D2-F1
#
_cell.length_a   1.000
_cell.length_b   1.000
_cell.length_c   1.000
_cell.angle_alpha   90.00
_cell.angle_beta   90.00
_cell.angle_gamma   90.00
#
_symmetry.space_group_name_H-M   'P 1'
#
loop_
_entity.id
_entity.type
_entity.pdbx_description
1 polymer ?
#
loop_
_entity_poly.entity_id
_entity_poly.type
_entity_poly.pdbx_seq_one_letter_code
_entity_poly.pdbx_strand_id
1 'polypeptide(L)'
;AALWLAGRLVWLFDAPLWLLIPVDLLFLPLVALVIGRLLFKVRQTRNYPVLVMLVLLTLCNLLALAGLAQDDFALQRHGATAALWLIAGLMGLIGGRVIPFFTQRGLGLTDQIPALPRLDNLLMVGSVLVALLMLSGIGLRPSPWQAPIYLLLGLGHLLRLLRWHHPQLWKVPLLWSLHLSYAWLALALIAMALWHGGWLLGFSQATHLLAIGGMGGMILAMISRVSLGHTGRPLEPAAAMSIAFILINLAVPLRVWLSIPMPLTGYWLASLCWAVAFALFVWYYTPILLAPRPDGRPG
;
A
#
# COMPACT_ATOMS: atom_id res chain seq x y z
N ALA A 1 -3.50 1.95 -20.23
CA ALA A 1 -2.03 2.01 -20.21
C ALA A 1 -1.50 3.36 -20.70
N ALA A 2 -1.82 3.78 -21.94
CA ALA A 2 -1.33 5.05 -22.51
C ALA A 2 -1.56 6.29 -21.63
N LEU A 3 -2.77 6.48 -21.08
CA LEU A 3 -3.05 7.63 -20.21
C LEU A 3 -2.19 7.64 -18.92
N TRP A 4 -1.99 6.47 -18.30
CA TRP A 4 -1.12 6.35 -17.13
C TRP A 4 0.33 6.73 -17.46
N LEU A 5 0.82 6.27 -18.61
CA LEU A 5 2.16 6.60 -19.10
C LEU A 5 2.27 8.09 -19.42
N ALA A 6 1.27 8.67 -20.08
CA ALA A 6 1.21 10.10 -20.36
C ALA A 6 1.28 10.92 -19.07
N GLY A 7 0.56 10.52 -18.01
CA GLY A 7 0.68 11.10 -16.67
C GLY A 7 2.11 11.12 -16.14
N ARG A 8 2.89 10.05 -16.35
CA ARG A 8 4.32 10.04 -15.94
C ARG A 8 5.19 10.94 -16.80
N LEU A 9 4.93 10.98 -18.11
CA LEU A 9 5.72 11.79 -19.05
C LEU A 9 5.50 13.29 -18.83
N VAL A 10 4.27 13.73 -18.52
CA VAL A 10 4.01 15.16 -18.24
C VAL A 10 4.76 15.66 -17.00
N TRP A 11 4.93 14.82 -15.98
CA TRP A 11 5.79 15.13 -14.84
C TRP A 11 7.28 15.10 -15.19
N LEU A 12 7.72 14.09 -15.95
CA LEU A 12 9.14 13.92 -16.31
C LEU A 12 9.68 15.10 -17.13
N PHE A 13 8.86 15.62 -18.05
CA PHE A 13 9.24 16.72 -18.93
C PHE A 13 8.79 18.10 -18.43
N ASP A 14 8.35 18.19 -17.17
CA ASP A 14 7.89 19.45 -16.56
C ASP A 14 6.88 20.20 -17.44
N ALA A 15 5.86 19.47 -17.91
CA ALA A 15 4.85 20.01 -18.79
C ALA A 15 4.07 21.14 -18.10
N PRO A 16 3.60 22.16 -18.86
CA PRO A 16 2.86 23.26 -18.28
C PRO A 16 1.57 22.78 -17.59
N LEU A 17 1.16 23.48 -16.52
CA LEU A 17 0.06 23.08 -15.64
C LEU A 17 -1.26 22.78 -16.38
N TRP A 18 -1.57 23.53 -17.44
CA TRP A 18 -2.78 23.33 -18.24
C TRP A 18 -2.84 21.95 -18.92
N LEU A 19 -1.68 21.32 -19.17
CA LEU A 19 -1.57 19.96 -19.70
C LEU A 19 -1.37 18.94 -18.59
N LEU A 20 -0.49 19.23 -17.62
CA LEU A 20 -0.14 18.33 -16.53
C LEU A 20 -1.37 17.96 -15.69
N ILE A 21 -2.13 18.95 -15.23
CA ILE A 21 -3.26 18.75 -14.31
C ILE A 21 -4.33 17.82 -14.91
N PRO A 22 -4.90 18.09 -16.11
CA PRO A 22 -5.92 17.20 -16.65
C PRO A 22 -5.38 15.81 -16.98
N VAL A 23 -4.16 15.70 -17.53
CA VAL A 23 -3.59 14.39 -17.91
C VAL A 23 -3.33 13.51 -16.69
N ASP A 24 -2.76 14.07 -15.62
CA ASP A 24 -2.51 13.33 -14.37
C ASP A 24 -3.82 12.95 -13.67
N LEU A 25 -4.78 13.88 -13.60
CA LEU A 25 -6.04 13.69 -12.88
C LEU A 25 -6.93 12.63 -13.52
N LEU A 26 -7.00 12.55 -14.85
CA LEU A 26 -7.98 11.74 -15.59
C LEU A 26 -7.89 10.23 -15.34
N PHE A 27 -6.72 9.71 -14.95
CA PHE A 27 -6.53 8.26 -14.82
C PHE A 27 -7.45 7.63 -13.76
N LEU A 28 -7.49 8.19 -12.55
CA LEU A 28 -8.27 7.62 -11.44
C LEU A 28 -9.79 7.66 -11.66
N PRO A 29 -10.41 8.77 -12.12
CA PRO A 29 -11.83 8.82 -12.48
C PRO A 29 -12.21 7.80 -13.54
N LEU A 30 -11.38 7.63 -14.58
CA LEU A 30 -11.69 6.69 -15.66
C LEU A 30 -11.60 5.24 -15.19
N VAL A 31 -10.63 4.91 -14.33
CA VAL A 31 -10.55 3.60 -13.68
C VAL A 31 -11.78 3.37 -12.79
N ALA A 32 -12.17 4.36 -11.99
CA ALA A 32 -13.37 4.31 -11.16
C ALA A 32 -14.64 4.08 -12.00
N LEU A 33 -14.78 4.78 -13.12
CA LEU A 33 -15.90 4.64 -14.05
C LEU A 33 -15.98 3.23 -14.63
N VAL A 34 -14.86 2.70 -15.14
CA VAL A 34 -14.80 1.37 -15.75
C VAL A 34 -15.09 0.28 -14.72
N ILE A 35 -14.40 0.30 -13.58
CA ILE A 35 -14.62 -0.66 -12.49
C ILE A 35 -16.05 -0.54 -11.97
N GLY A 36 -16.55 0.68 -11.76
CA GLY A 36 -17.92 0.93 -11.32
C GLY A 36 -18.94 0.28 -12.25
N ARG A 37 -18.86 0.56 -13.57
CA ARG A 37 -19.75 -0.05 -14.57
C ARG A 37 -19.73 -1.58 -14.51
N LEU A 38 -18.55 -2.18 -14.41
CA LEU A 38 -18.41 -3.65 -14.31
C LEU A 38 -19.05 -4.19 -13.04
N LEU A 39 -18.80 -3.57 -11.89
CA LEU A 39 -19.35 -4.00 -10.59
C LEU A 39 -20.86 -3.84 -10.51
N PHE A 40 -21.42 -2.72 -11.01
CA PHE A 40 -22.86 -2.48 -11.03
C PHE A 40 -23.59 -3.47 -11.93
N LYS A 41 -23.02 -3.79 -13.10
CA LYS A 41 -23.62 -4.73 -14.06
C LYS A 41 -23.83 -6.12 -13.45
N VAL A 42 -22.89 -6.59 -12.62
CA VAL A 42 -22.97 -7.91 -11.95
C VAL A 42 -23.43 -7.82 -10.48
N ARG A 43 -23.83 -6.63 -10.01
CA ARG A 43 -24.27 -6.35 -8.63
C ARG A 43 -23.30 -6.87 -7.55
N GLN A 44 -21.99 -6.78 -7.79
CA GLN A 44 -20.95 -7.22 -6.84
C GLN A 44 -20.73 -6.19 -5.72
N THR A 45 -21.72 -6.07 -4.83
CA THR A 45 -21.79 -5.05 -3.77
C THR A 45 -20.62 -5.10 -2.79
N ARG A 46 -20.03 -6.30 -2.59
CA ARG A 46 -18.86 -6.48 -1.71
C ARG A 46 -17.62 -5.71 -2.14
N ASN A 47 -17.58 -5.21 -3.37
CA ASN A 47 -16.46 -4.45 -3.95
C ASN A 47 -16.76 -2.96 -4.14
N TYR A 48 -17.98 -2.49 -3.82
CA TYR A 48 -18.31 -1.05 -3.89
C TYR A 48 -17.42 -0.16 -3.01
N PRO A 49 -16.93 -0.59 -1.83
CA PRO A 49 -15.98 0.23 -1.07
C PRO A 49 -14.72 0.61 -1.85
N VAL A 50 -14.24 -0.24 -2.76
CA VAL A 50 -13.10 0.07 -3.63
C VAL A 50 -13.41 1.26 -4.53
N LEU A 51 -14.64 1.34 -5.07
CA LEU A 51 -15.08 2.47 -5.89
C LEU A 51 -15.07 3.78 -5.09
N VAL A 52 -15.58 3.75 -3.85
CA VAL A 52 -15.55 4.92 -2.96
C VAL A 52 -14.10 5.37 -2.71
N MET A 53 -13.19 4.43 -2.46
CA MET A 53 -11.78 4.76 -2.23
C MET A 53 -11.10 5.33 -3.49
N LEU A 54 -11.45 4.87 -4.70
CA LEU A 54 -10.95 5.45 -5.95
C LEU A 54 -11.43 6.90 -6.17
N VAL A 55 -12.69 7.19 -5.83
CA VAL A 55 -13.23 8.56 -5.89
C VAL A 55 -12.53 9.45 -4.87
N LEU A 56 -12.36 8.98 -3.62
CA LEU A 56 -11.62 9.72 -2.60
C LEU A 56 -10.15 9.94 -2.99
N LEU A 57 -9.48 8.97 -3.63
CA LEU A 57 -8.13 9.14 -4.16
C LEU A 57 -8.07 10.19 -5.27
N THR A 58 -9.11 10.26 -6.11
CA THR A 58 -9.24 11.32 -7.12
C THR A 58 -9.30 12.70 -6.45
N LEU A 59 -10.09 12.84 -5.38
CA LEU A 59 -10.18 14.11 -4.63
C LEU A 59 -8.85 14.48 -3.96
N CYS A 60 -8.14 13.49 -3.39
CA CYS A 60 -6.81 13.69 -2.84
C CYS A 60 -5.83 14.18 -3.91
N ASN A 61 -5.87 13.58 -5.11
CA ASN A 61 -5.02 13.99 -6.22
C ASN A 61 -5.36 15.39 -6.73
N LEU A 62 -6.65 15.70 -6.86
CA LEU A 62 -7.13 17.03 -7.23
C LEU A 62 -6.64 18.09 -6.25
N LEU A 63 -6.73 17.84 -4.94
CA LEU A 63 -6.23 18.76 -3.92
C LEU A 63 -4.70 18.92 -3.99
N ALA A 64 -3.98 17.84 -4.27
CA ALA A 64 -2.53 17.91 -4.47
C ALA A 64 -2.15 18.79 -5.67
N LEU A 65 -2.83 18.60 -6.80
CA LEU A 65 -2.63 19.38 -8.03
C LEU A 65 -3.12 20.83 -7.90
N ALA A 66 -4.20 21.07 -7.15
CA ALA A 66 -4.68 22.41 -6.84
C ALA A 66 -3.70 23.16 -5.93
N GLY A 67 -3.09 22.48 -4.97
CA GLY A 67 -2.00 23.04 -4.16
C GLY A 67 -0.80 23.42 -5.01
N LEU A 68 -0.38 22.52 -5.92
CA LEU A 68 0.68 22.82 -6.88
C LEU A 68 0.37 24.06 -7.73
N ALA A 69 -0.84 24.16 -8.28
CA ALA A 69 -1.23 25.28 -9.14
C ALA A 69 -1.31 26.64 -8.43
N GLN A 70 -1.43 26.63 -7.10
CA GLN A 70 -1.54 27.82 -6.25
C GLN A 70 -0.25 28.09 -5.46
N ASP A 71 0.81 27.30 -5.68
CA ASP A 71 2.03 27.29 -4.86
C ASP A 71 1.76 27.08 -3.35
N ASP A 72 0.65 26.41 -3.02
CA ASP A 72 0.27 26.08 -1.64
C ASP A 72 0.76 24.67 -1.27
N PHE A 73 1.94 24.65 -0.65
CA PHE A 73 2.56 23.42 -0.17
C PHE A 73 1.73 22.71 0.91
N ALA A 74 0.98 23.44 1.74
CA ALA A 74 0.17 22.83 2.79
C ALA A 74 -1.02 22.08 2.19
N LEU A 75 -1.71 22.69 1.22
CA LEU A 75 -2.79 22.07 0.47
C LEU A 75 -2.29 20.85 -0.32
N GLN A 76 -1.11 20.97 -0.94
CA GLN A 76 -0.48 19.85 -1.62
C GLN A 76 -0.23 18.68 -0.67
N ARG A 77 0.31 18.98 0.52
CA ARG A 77 0.61 17.99 1.56
C ARG A 77 -0.65 17.29 2.06
N HIS A 78 -1.75 18.01 2.28
CA HIS A 78 -3.04 17.42 2.68
C HIS A 78 -3.46 16.31 1.73
N GLY A 79 -3.49 16.60 0.42
CA GLY A 79 -3.85 15.64 -0.62
C GLY A 79 -2.92 14.42 -0.64
N ALA A 80 -1.61 14.65 -0.65
CA ALA A 80 -0.62 13.57 -0.71
C ALA A 80 -0.69 12.63 0.51
N THR A 81 -0.79 13.18 1.72
CA THR A 81 -0.86 12.35 2.94
C THR A 81 -2.20 11.65 3.11
N ALA A 82 -3.30 12.30 2.71
CA ALA A 82 -4.61 11.66 2.71
C ALA A 82 -4.65 10.48 1.74
N ALA A 83 -4.07 10.63 0.54
CA ALA A 83 -3.94 9.54 -0.43
C ALA A 83 -3.13 8.37 0.14
N LEU A 84 -2.02 8.64 0.83
CA LEU A 84 -1.22 7.61 1.50
C LEU A 84 -2.07 6.81 2.51
N TRP A 85 -2.76 7.48 3.44
CA TRP A 85 -3.58 6.78 4.42
C TRP A 85 -4.81 6.10 3.82
N LEU A 86 -5.34 6.61 2.71
CA LEU A 86 -6.42 5.96 1.97
C LEU A 86 -5.95 4.66 1.30
N ILE A 87 -4.73 4.64 0.74
CA ILE A 87 -4.10 3.41 0.25
C ILE A 87 -3.86 2.44 1.41
N ALA A 88 -3.50 2.92 2.60
CA ALA A 88 -3.42 2.10 3.81
C ALA A 88 -4.77 1.42 4.15
N GLY A 89 -5.87 2.16 3.99
CA GLY A 89 -7.22 1.61 4.08
C GLY A 89 -7.50 0.53 3.02
N LEU A 90 -7.10 0.77 1.76
CA LEU A 90 -7.24 -0.22 0.68
C LEU A 90 -6.46 -1.50 0.97
N MET A 91 -5.24 -1.36 1.48
CA MET A 91 -4.42 -2.47 1.97
C MET A 91 -5.15 -3.26 3.06
N GLY A 92 -5.78 -2.57 4.03
CA GLY A 92 -6.60 -3.18 5.07
C GLY A 92 -7.83 -3.91 4.55
N LEU A 93 -8.54 -3.31 3.59
CA LEU A 93 -9.76 -3.86 2.98
C LEU A 93 -9.45 -5.11 2.14
N ILE A 94 -8.50 -5.00 1.21
CA ILE A 94 -8.12 -6.07 0.29
C ILE A 94 -7.35 -7.16 1.05
N GLY A 95 -6.39 -6.76 1.89
CA GLY A 95 -5.58 -7.67 2.71
C GLY A 95 -6.44 -8.52 3.63
N GLY A 96 -7.53 -7.96 4.18
CA GLY A 96 -8.50 -8.69 5.01
C GLY A 96 -9.11 -9.94 4.37
N ARG A 97 -9.12 -10.01 3.04
CA ARG A 97 -9.64 -11.16 2.27
C ARG A 97 -8.52 -11.96 1.64
N VAL A 98 -7.54 -11.26 1.07
CA VAL A 98 -6.48 -11.84 0.26
C VAL A 98 -5.43 -12.56 1.10
N ILE A 99 -5.03 -12.01 2.25
CA ILE A 99 -4.03 -12.62 3.13
C ILE A 99 -4.53 -13.96 3.67
N PRO A 100 -5.69 -14.07 4.35
CA PRO A 100 -6.16 -15.37 4.84
C PRO A 100 -6.41 -16.37 3.71
N PHE A 101 -6.88 -15.92 2.54
CA PHE A 101 -7.07 -16.79 1.37
C PHE A 101 -5.74 -17.35 0.87
N PHE A 102 -4.72 -16.51 0.77
CA PHE A 102 -3.39 -16.91 0.35
C PHE A 102 -2.69 -17.78 1.38
N THR A 103 -2.87 -17.55 2.67
CA THR A 103 -2.37 -18.42 3.73
C THR A 103 -2.99 -19.80 3.62
N GLN A 104 -4.31 -19.89 3.49
CA GLN A 104 -5.02 -21.17 3.32
C GLN A 104 -4.50 -21.92 2.09
N ARG A 105 -4.50 -21.27 0.92
CA ARG A 105 -4.10 -21.90 -0.34
C ARG A 105 -2.62 -22.26 -0.38
N GLY A 106 -1.75 -21.38 0.12
CA GLY A 106 -0.31 -21.57 0.08
C GLY A 106 0.21 -22.62 1.06
N LEU A 107 -0.56 -22.94 2.11
CA LEU A 107 -0.22 -23.96 3.10
C LEU A 107 -1.08 -25.24 2.97
N GLY A 108 -2.01 -25.29 2.02
CA GLY A 108 -2.91 -26.42 1.85
C GLY A 108 -3.85 -26.68 3.04
N LEU A 109 -4.25 -25.62 3.76
CA LEU A 109 -5.16 -25.75 4.92
C LEU A 109 -6.58 -26.06 4.45
N THR A 110 -7.29 -26.90 5.20
CA THR A 110 -8.69 -27.26 4.92
C THR A 110 -9.60 -26.05 5.01
N ASP A 111 -9.46 -25.28 6.09
CA ASP A 111 -10.35 -24.19 6.42
C ASP A 111 -9.66 -22.83 6.34
N GLN A 112 -10.41 -21.84 5.86
CA GLN A 112 -9.99 -20.44 5.93
C GLN A 112 -10.37 -19.88 7.29
N ILE A 113 -9.50 -19.05 7.86
CA ILE A 113 -9.84 -18.29 9.08
C ILE A 113 -11.04 -17.38 8.79
N PRO A 114 -12.14 -17.49 9.57
CA PRO A 114 -13.35 -16.74 9.29
C PRO A 114 -13.14 -15.23 9.51
N ALA A 115 -13.76 -14.44 8.64
CA ALA A 115 -13.78 -12.98 8.73
C ALA A 115 -14.50 -12.50 10.00
N LEU A 116 -14.20 -11.28 10.43
CA LEU A 116 -14.87 -10.63 11.57
C LEU A 116 -15.59 -9.38 11.05
N PRO A 117 -16.85 -9.50 10.56
CA PRO A 117 -17.49 -8.41 9.82
C PRO A 117 -17.56 -7.09 10.57
N ARG A 118 -17.76 -7.13 11.90
CA ARG A 118 -17.78 -5.93 12.76
C ARG A 118 -16.43 -5.23 12.80
N LEU A 119 -15.36 -6.01 13.04
CA LEU A 119 -13.99 -5.48 13.02
C LEU A 119 -13.63 -4.97 11.63
N ASP A 120 -14.04 -5.69 10.59
CA ASP A 120 -13.74 -5.32 9.22
C ASP A 120 -14.38 -3.99 8.81
N ASN A 121 -15.65 -3.79 9.18
CA ASN A 121 -16.34 -2.54 8.96
C ASN A 121 -15.74 -1.39 9.80
N LEU A 122 -15.37 -1.65 11.05
CA LEU A 122 -14.74 -0.65 11.93
C LEU A 122 -13.40 -0.17 11.35
N LEU A 123 -12.55 -1.09 10.92
CA LEU A 123 -11.25 -0.77 10.31
C LEU A 123 -11.41 0.00 8.99
N MET A 124 -12.41 -0.37 8.17
CA MET A 124 -12.72 0.33 6.93
C MET A 124 -13.19 1.77 7.19
N VAL A 125 -14.18 1.97 8.06
CA VAL A 125 -14.71 3.29 8.41
C VAL A 125 -13.63 4.16 9.04
N GLY A 126 -12.86 3.60 9.98
CA GLY A 126 -11.76 4.33 10.60
C GLY A 126 -10.64 4.70 9.64
N SER A 127 -10.34 3.87 8.63
CA SER A 127 -9.37 4.22 7.58
C SER A 127 -9.84 5.42 6.75
N VAL A 128 -11.13 5.49 6.43
CA VAL A 128 -11.72 6.64 5.75
C VAL A 128 -11.67 7.89 6.64
N LEU A 129 -11.99 7.75 7.94
CA LEU A 129 -11.86 8.83 8.91
C LEU A 129 -10.43 9.37 8.97
N VAL A 130 -9.42 8.50 9.07
CA VAL A 130 -8.00 8.91 9.07
C VAL A 130 -7.65 9.67 7.78
N ALA A 131 -8.08 9.19 6.62
CA ALA A 131 -7.85 9.89 5.35
C ALA A 131 -8.51 11.29 5.33
N LEU A 132 -9.73 11.42 5.86
CA LEU A 132 -10.43 12.71 5.97
C LEU A 132 -9.77 13.68 6.98
N LEU A 133 -9.25 13.16 8.09
CA LEU A 133 -8.45 13.95 9.03
C LEU A 133 -7.18 14.49 8.36
N MET A 134 -6.50 13.67 7.57
CA MET A 134 -5.31 14.09 6.82
C MET A 134 -5.66 15.11 5.72
N LEU A 135 -6.78 14.90 5.02
CA LEU A 135 -7.26 15.79 3.96
C LEU A 135 -7.66 17.17 4.47
N SER A 136 -8.23 17.24 5.68
CA SER A 136 -8.59 18.50 6.34
C SER A 136 -7.41 19.22 6.99
N GLY A 137 -6.23 18.60 7.03
CA GLY A 137 -5.04 19.12 7.71
C GLY A 137 -5.03 18.93 9.24
N ILE A 138 -6.15 18.51 9.83
CA ILE A 138 -6.25 18.21 11.27
C ILE A 138 -5.30 17.08 11.65
N GLY A 139 -5.23 16.04 10.79
CA GLY A 139 -4.35 14.89 10.95
C GLY A 139 -2.86 15.19 10.76
N LEU A 140 -2.51 16.35 10.21
CA LEU A 140 -1.13 16.79 10.05
C LEU A 140 -0.57 17.49 11.29
N ARG A 141 -1.39 17.72 12.32
CA ARG A 141 -0.98 18.36 13.56
C ARG A 141 -1.08 17.36 14.72
N PRO A 142 -0.05 17.24 15.56
CA PRO A 142 -0.11 16.34 16.71
C PRO A 142 -1.21 16.81 17.65
N SER A 143 -2.04 15.88 18.11
CA SER A 143 -3.17 16.20 18.97
C SER A 143 -3.62 14.96 19.76
N PRO A 144 -3.59 14.98 21.09
CA PRO A 144 -3.81 13.78 21.91
C PRO A 144 -5.14 13.07 21.68
N TRP A 145 -6.21 13.80 21.31
CA TRP A 145 -7.51 13.19 21.04
C TRP A 145 -7.51 12.27 19.81
N GLN A 146 -6.57 12.45 18.88
CA GLN A 146 -6.44 11.61 17.69
C GLN A 146 -5.74 10.27 18.00
N ALA A 147 -4.86 10.24 19.01
CA ALA A 147 -4.08 9.05 19.37
C ALA A 147 -4.93 7.77 19.55
N PRO A 148 -6.04 7.76 20.30
CA PRO A 148 -6.87 6.55 20.45
C PRO A 148 -7.44 6.03 19.13
N ILE A 149 -7.75 6.90 18.15
CA ILE A 149 -8.27 6.49 16.84
C ILE A 149 -7.22 5.61 16.13
N TYR A 150 -5.99 6.12 16.01
CA TYR A 150 -4.89 5.40 15.37
C TYR A 150 -4.52 4.13 16.14
N LEU A 151 -4.50 4.18 17.48
CA LEU A 151 -4.15 3.04 18.32
C LEU A 151 -5.15 1.89 18.16
N LEU A 152 -6.45 2.19 18.24
CA LEU A 152 -7.50 1.17 18.09
C LEU A 152 -7.49 0.54 16.69
N LEU A 153 -7.24 1.33 15.65
CA LEU A 153 -7.07 0.81 14.29
C LEU A 153 -5.83 -0.09 14.19
N GLY A 154 -4.69 0.36 14.71
CA GLY A 154 -3.45 -0.42 14.73
C GLY A 154 -3.62 -1.76 15.45
N LEU A 155 -4.22 -1.75 16.63
CA LEU A 155 -4.53 -2.97 17.40
C LEU A 155 -5.52 -3.88 16.67
N GLY A 156 -6.54 -3.32 16.00
CA GLY A 156 -7.47 -4.12 15.21
C GLY A 156 -6.82 -4.80 14.00
N HIS A 157 -5.89 -4.12 13.32
CA HIS A 157 -5.08 -4.72 12.26
C HIS A 157 -4.11 -5.79 12.83
N LEU A 158 -3.52 -5.56 14.00
CA LEU A 158 -2.67 -6.55 14.67
C LEU A 158 -3.46 -7.80 15.07
N LEU A 159 -4.66 -7.65 15.62
CA LEU A 159 -5.56 -8.74 15.97
C LEU A 159 -5.89 -9.60 14.74
N ARG A 160 -6.19 -8.97 13.61
CA ARG A 160 -6.38 -9.68 12.33
C ARG A 160 -5.13 -10.49 11.96
N LEU A 161 -3.96 -9.85 11.99
CA LEU A 161 -2.70 -10.50 11.63
C LEU A 161 -2.40 -11.71 12.52
N LEU A 162 -2.63 -11.59 13.84
CA LEU A 162 -2.46 -12.69 14.79
C LEU A 162 -3.41 -13.86 14.49
N ARG A 163 -4.66 -13.58 14.11
CA ARG A 163 -5.62 -14.63 13.72
C ARG A 163 -5.25 -15.33 12.42
N TRP A 164 -4.59 -14.65 11.50
CA TRP A 164 -4.15 -15.23 10.22
C TRP A 164 -2.82 -15.97 10.31
N HIS A 165 -2.11 -15.81 11.43
CA HIS A 165 -0.79 -16.38 11.61
C HIS A 165 -0.85 -17.91 11.68
N HIS A 166 0.07 -18.55 10.96
CA HIS A 166 0.34 -19.97 11.03
C HIS A 166 1.84 -20.19 10.94
N PRO A 167 2.50 -20.97 11.84
CA PRO A 167 3.96 -21.06 11.91
C PRO A 167 4.64 -21.44 10.58
N GLN A 168 3.97 -22.28 9.77
CA GLN A 168 4.53 -22.73 8.49
C GLN A 168 4.64 -21.62 7.43
N LEU A 169 3.96 -20.47 7.60
CA LEU A 169 4.05 -19.36 6.63
C LEU A 169 5.47 -18.84 6.44
N TRP A 170 6.33 -18.96 7.47
CA TRP A 170 7.73 -18.53 7.42
C TRP A 170 8.57 -19.35 6.44
N LYS A 171 8.13 -20.55 6.08
CA LYS A 171 8.78 -21.40 5.08
C LYS A 171 8.47 -20.98 3.64
N VAL A 172 7.46 -20.12 3.44
CA VAL A 172 6.97 -19.73 2.11
C VAL A 172 7.23 -18.23 1.87
N PRO A 173 8.20 -17.84 1.01
CA PRO A 173 8.57 -16.45 0.74
C PRO A 173 7.41 -15.53 0.38
N LEU A 174 6.50 -16.00 -0.47
CA LEU A 174 5.33 -15.22 -0.90
C LEU A 174 4.29 -15.03 0.21
N LEU A 175 4.35 -15.76 1.33
CA LEU A 175 3.43 -15.63 2.45
C LEU A 175 3.99 -14.73 3.54
N TRP A 176 5.20 -15.00 4.03
CA TRP A 176 5.76 -14.19 5.11
C TRP A 176 5.98 -12.74 4.69
N SER A 177 6.37 -12.49 3.44
CA SER A 177 6.54 -11.13 2.92
C SER A 177 5.24 -10.33 2.98
N LEU A 178 4.12 -10.95 2.65
CA LEU A 178 2.80 -10.34 2.71
C LEU A 178 2.33 -10.07 4.14
N HIS A 179 2.55 -11.02 5.06
CA HIS A 179 2.22 -10.85 6.49
C HIS A 179 3.05 -9.75 7.13
N LEU A 180 4.35 -9.70 6.83
CA LEU A 180 5.25 -8.70 7.36
C LEU A 180 4.90 -7.30 6.83
N SER A 181 4.54 -7.20 5.55
CA SER A 181 4.03 -5.94 4.98
C SER A 181 2.73 -5.48 5.66
N TYR A 182 1.81 -6.40 5.95
CA TYR A 182 0.61 -6.07 6.72
C TYR A 182 0.90 -5.72 8.19
N ALA A 183 1.95 -6.29 8.79
CA ALA A 183 2.41 -5.92 10.12
C ALA A 183 2.88 -4.46 10.15
N TRP A 184 3.61 -4.01 9.12
CA TRP A 184 4.04 -2.62 9.01
C TRP A 184 2.88 -1.63 8.91
N LEU A 185 1.76 -2.00 8.29
CA LEU A 185 0.52 -1.19 8.33
C LEU A 185 0.03 -0.99 9.76
N ALA A 186 -0.05 -2.06 10.56
CA ALA A 186 -0.47 -1.98 11.96
C ALA A 186 0.52 -1.14 12.79
N LEU A 187 1.82 -1.36 12.60
CA LEU A 187 2.87 -0.61 13.29
C LEU A 187 2.89 0.87 12.92
N ALA A 188 2.60 1.22 11.66
CA ALA A 188 2.50 2.61 11.23
C ALA A 188 1.33 3.35 11.90
N LEU A 189 0.18 2.69 12.05
CA LEU A 189 -0.96 3.22 12.80
C LEU A 189 -0.58 3.43 14.28
N ILE A 190 0.07 2.45 14.91
CA ILE A 190 0.53 2.58 16.30
C ILE A 190 1.55 3.71 16.44
N ALA A 191 2.51 3.82 15.52
CA ALA A 191 3.50 4.89 15.52
C ALA A 191 2.85 6.27 15.32
N MET A 192 1.80 6.37 14.50
CA MET A 192 1.02 7.59 14.33
C MET A 192 0.23 7.95 15.61
N ALA A 193 -0.28 6.95 16.33
CA ALA A 193 -0.88 7.16 17.64
C ALA A 193 0.13 7.73 18.65
N LEU A 194 1.35 7.18 18.68
CA LEU A 194 2.43 7.66 19.54
C LEU A 194 2.81 9.11 19.22
N TRP A 195 2.91 9.46 17.94
CA TRP A 195 3.17 10.83 17.50
C TRP A 195 2.08 11.81 17.96
N HIS A 196 0.80 11.46 17.75
CA HIS A 196 -0.32 12.29 18.23
C HIS A 196 -0.38 12.36 19.76
N GLY A 197 0.10 11.34 20.47
CA GLY A 197 0.23 11.29 21.92
C GLY A 197 1.45 12.03 22.49
N GLY A 198 2.29 12.65 21.64
CA GLY A 198 3.44 13.45 22.07
C GLY A 198 4.73 12.67 22.34
N TRP A 199 4.83 11.42 21.90
CA TRP A 199 6.04 10.60 22.07
C TRP A 199 7.08 10.88 20.96
N LEU A 200 8.33 10.45 21.19
CA LEU A 200 9.52 10.79 20.39
C LEU A 200 9.54 10.30 18.92
N LEU A 201 8.53 9.54 18.47
CA LEU A 201 8.40 9.16 17.06
C LEU A 201 7.75 10.29 16.28
N GLY A 202 8.44 10.83 15.28
CA GLY A 202 7.90 11.88 14.41
C GLY A 202 6.93 11.35 13.33
N PHE A 203 6.17 12.28 12.74
CA PHE A 203 5.25 12.00 11.63
C PHE A 203 5.94 11.29 10.44
N SER A 204 7.17 11.70 10.13
CA SER A 204 7.96 11.14 9.02
C SER A 204 8.25 9.65 9.25
N GLN A 205 8.59 9.26 10.48
CA GLN A 205 8.90 7.89 10.84
C GLN A 205 7.68 6.98 10.64
N ALA A 206 6.54 7.37 11.19
CA ALA A 206 5.30 6.61 11.07
C ALA A 206 4.81 6.49 9.62
N THR A 207 4.90 7.56 8.83
CA THR A 207 4.56 7.51 7.40
C THR A 207 5.51 6.62 6.58
N HIS A 208 6.78 6.51 6.95
CA HIS A 208 7.73 5.61 6.26
C HIS A 208 7.60 4.15 6.68
N LEU A 209 7.17 3.86 7.91
CA LEU A 209 6.72 2.51 8.28
C LEU A 209 5.61 2.04 7.32
N LEU A 210 4.64 2.91 7.05
CA LEU A 210 3.56 2.64 6.11
C LEU A 210 4.03 2.58 4.66
N ALA A 211 4.74 3.59 4.17
CA ALA A 211 5.08 3.72 2.76
C ALA A 211 6.11 2.67 2.29
N ILE A 212 7.17 2.43 3.06
CA ILE A 212 8.23 1.48 2.68
C ILE A 212 7.80 0.06 3.07
N GLY A 213 7.54 -0.17 4.36
CA GLY A 213 7.27 -1.49 4.89
C GLY A 213 5.90 -2.01 4.49
N GLY A 214 4.87 -1.18 4.69
CA GLY A 214 3.49 -1.52 4.36
C GLY A 214 3.24 -1.63 2.86
N MET A 215 3.26 -0.48 2.17
CA MET A 215 2.90 -0.38 0.76
C MET A 215 3.97 -0.99 -0.13
N GLY A 216 5.22 -0.57 -0.01
CA GLY A 216 6.32 -1.07 -0.83
C GLY A 216 6.47 -2.59 -0.70
N GLY A 217 6.50 -3.10 0.53
CA GLY A 217 6.53 -4.54 0.82
C GLY A 217 5.35 -5.28 0.22
N MET A 218 4.11 -4.79 0.42
CA MET A 218 2.92 -5.48 -0.07
C MET A 218 2.81 -5.43 -1.59
N ILE A 219 3.17 -4.31 -2.22
CA ILE A 219 3.26 -4.20 -3.67
C ILE A 219 4.23 -5.27 -4.17
N LEU A 220 5.46 -5.32 -3.66
CA LEU A 220 6.49 -6.27 -4.09
C LEU A 220 6.05 -7.73 -3.91
N ALA A 221 5.46 -8.07 -2.76
CA ALA A 221 4.94 -9.40 -2.47
C ALA A 221 3.79 -9.80 -3.43
N MET A 222 2.85 -8.88 -3.65
CA MET A 222 1.69 -9.11 -4.51
C MET A 222 2.06 -9.22 -5.98
N ILE A 223 2.86 -8.30 -6.52
CA ILE A 223 3.26 -8.34 -7.94
C ILE A 223 4.10 -9.59 -8.25
N SER A 224 4.92 -10.05 -7.30
CA SER A 224 5.66 -11.31 -7.44
C SER A 224 4.70 -12.51 -7.57
N ARG A 225 3.74 -12.63 -6.65
CA ARG A 225 2.77 -13.72 -6.67
C ARG A 225 1.87 -13.68 -7.90
N VAL A 226 1.30 -12.51 -8.21
CA VAL A 226 0.33 -12.31 -9.30
C VAL A 226 1.00 -12.58 -10.64
N SER A 227 2.25 -12.17 -10.83
CA SER A 227 3.00 -12.45 -12.06
C SER A 227 3.17 -13.95 -12.31
N LEU A 228 3.52 -14.75 -11.29
CA LEU A 228 3.61 -16.21 -11.43
C LEU A 228 2.22 -16.83 -11.68
N GLY A 229 1.23 -16.47 -10.86
CA GLY A 229 -0.10 -17.07 -10.91
C GLY A 229 -0.86 -16.79 -12.21
N HIS A 230 -0.81 -15.55 -12.73
CA HIS A 230 -1.50 -15.20 -13.97
C HIS A 230 -0.76 -15.65 -15.23
N THR A 231 0.53 -15.94 -15.12
CA THR A 231 1.30 -16.53 -16.23
C THR A 231 1.37 -18.06 -16.16
N GLY A 232 0.54 -18.70 -15.33
CA GLY A 232 0.42 -20.16 -15.28
C GLY A 232 1.67 -20.88 -14.76
N ARG A 233 2.55 -20.17 -14.05
CA ARG A 233 3.79 -20.72 -13.49
C ARG A 233 3.59 -21.15 -12.03
N PRO A 234 4.40 -22.11 -11.53
CA PRO A 234 4.40 -22.47 -10.11
C PRO A 234 4.61 -21.23 -9.22
N LEU A 235 3.96 -21.19 -8.06
CA LEU A 235 4.07 -20.09 -7.08
C LEU A 235 5.35 -20.20 -6.25
N GLU A 236 6.46 -20.49 -6.91
CA GLU A 236 7.79 -20.68 -6.34
C GLU A 236 8.71 -19.59 -6.92
N PRO A 237 8.91 -18.48 -6.20
CA PRO A 237 9.76 -17.41 -6.70
C PRO A 237 11.24 -17.84 -6.65
N ALA A 238 12.06 -17.31 -7.56
CA ALA A 238 13.50 -17.49 -7.50
C ALA A 238 14.06 -17.07 -6.13
N ALA A 239 15.13 -17.71 -5.65
CA ALA A 239 15.74 -17.42 -4.35
C ALA A 239 16.12 -15.92 -4.18
N ALA A 240 16.48 -15.26 -5.29
CA ALA A 240 16.75 -13.83 -5.33
C ALA A 240 15.56 -12.96 -4.84
N MET A 241 14.32 -13.43 -5.00
CA MET A 241 13.15 -12.70 -4.49
C MET A 241 13.02 -12.77 -2.98
N SER A 242 13.43 -13.87 -2.34
CA SER A 242 13.53 -13.91 -0.89
C SER A 242 14.49 -12.82 -0.39
N ILE A 243 15.60 -12.61 -1.11
CA ILE A 243 16.54 -11.50 -0.82
C ILE A 243 15.85 -10.15 -1.03
N ALA A 244 15.12 -9.94 -2.12
CA ALA A 244 14.37 -8.71 -2.36
C ALA A 244 13.34 -8.41 -1.24
N PHE A 245 12.63 -9.44 -0.76
CA PHE A 245 11.70 -9.31 0.37
C PHE A 245 12.42 -8.99 1.68
N ILE A 246 13.63 -9.52 1.91
CA ILE A 246 14.44 -9.17 3.08
C ILE A 246 14.91 -7.71 2.97
N LEU A 247 15.41 -7.31 1.79
CA LEU A 247 15.92 -5.96 1.55
C LEU A 247 14.85 -4.88 1.74
N ILE A 248 13.63 -5.09 1.23
CA ILE A 248 12.54 -4.11 1.42
C ILE A 248 12.18 -3.95 2.91
N ASN A 249 12.27 -5.04 3.68
CA ASN A 249 12.03 -5.00 5.13
C ASN A 249 13.20 -4.38 5.89
N LEU A 250 14.44 -4.57 5.43
CA LEU A 250 15.64 -3.95 5.98
C LEU A 250 15.69 -2.44 5.69
N ALA A 251 15.12 -1.98 4.57
CA ALA A 251 15.03 -0.56 4.25
C ALA A 251 14.24 0.23 5.31
N VAL A 252 13.26 -0.40 5.97
CA VAL A 252 12.43 0.22 7.00
C VAL A 252 13.24 0.67 8.22
N PRO A 253 13.97 -0.20 8.95
CA PRO A 253 14.75 0.22 10.10
C PRO A 253 15.85 1.22 9.76
N LEU A 254 16.46 1.09 8.58
CA LEU A 254 17.46 2.03 8.08
C LEU A 254 16.84 3.42 7.88
N ARG A 255 15.62 3.49 7.34
CA ARG A 255 14.91 4.76 7.12
C ARG A 255 14.30 5.34 8.38
N VAL A 256 13.84 4.52 9.31
CA VAL A 256 13.03 4.97 10.45
C VAL A 256 13.88 5.24 11.69
N TRP A 257 14.82 4.34 12.00
CA TRP A 257 15.60 4.41 13.23
C TRP A 257 17.05 4.85 12.98
N LEU A 258 17.75 4.27 12.00
CA LEU A 258 19.15 4.66 11.73
C LEU A 258 19.27 6.11 11.25
N SER A 259 18.27 6.61 10.52
CA SER A 259 18.28 8.00 10.07
C SER A 259 18.11 9.03 11.18
N ILE A 260 17.85 8.62 12.44
CA ILE A 260 17.77 9.54 13.58
C ILE A 260 19.19 9.97 14.00
N PRO A 261 20.10 9.05 14.37
CA PRO A 261 21.49 9.42 14.68
C PRO A 261 22.35 9.66 13.43
N MET A 262 22.04 9.01 12.30
CA MET A 262 22.85 9.08 11.08
C MET A 262 21.96 9.31 9.84
N PRO A 263 21.43 10.52 9.63
CA PRO A 263 20.39 10.79 8.62
C PRO A 263 20.80 10.37 7.21
N LEU A 264 21.92 10.90 6.72
CA LEU A 264 22.39 10.67 5.35
C LEU A 264 22.67 9.18 5.10
N THR A 265 23.36 8.51 6.02
CA THR A 265 23.66 7.08 5.94
C THR A 265 22.39 6.24 5.94
N GLY A 266 21.46 6.52 6.86
CA GLY A 266 20.18 5.83 6.93
C GLY A 266 19.36 5.99 5.64
N TYR A 267 19.32 7.19 5.06
CA TYR A 267 18.62 7.46 3.81
C TYR A 267 19.25 6.74 2.61
N TRP A 268 20.58 6.77 2.46
CA TRP A 268 21.27 6.09 1.36
C TRP A 268 21.10 4.58 1.44
N LEU A 269 21.32 3.98 2.62
CA LEU A 269 21.21 2.53 2.77
C LEU A 269 19.76 2.06 2.57
N ALA A 270 18.77 2.78 3.11
CA ALA A 270 17.36 2.47 2.86
C ALA A 270 17.00 2.57 1.38
N SER A 271 17.48 3.61 0.69
CA SER A 271 17.23 3.81 -0.74
C SER A 271 17.88 2.71 -1.58
N LEU A 272 19.11 2.31 -1.24
CA LEU A 272 19.82 1.21 -1.90
C LEU A 272 19.10 -0.12 -1.70
N CYS A 273 18.71 -0.46 -0.48
CA CYS A 273 17.94 -1.68 -0.20
C CYS A 273 16.63 -1.71 -0.98
N TRP A 274 15.89 -0.59 -1.00
CA TRP A 274 14.64 -0.46 -1.75
C TRP A 274 14.87 -0.62 -3.26
N ALA A 275 15.84 0.09 -3.82
CA ALA A 275 16.14 0.06 -5.24
C ALA A 275 16.58 -1.35 -5.71
N VAL A 276 17.47 -1.99 -4.95
CA VAL A 276 17.92 -3.36 -5.26
C VAL A 276 16.76 -4.35 -5.16
N ALA A 277 15.88 -4.23 -4.18
CA ALA A 277 14.71 -5.12 -4.06
C ALA A 277 13.80 -5.05 -5.30
N PHE A 278 13.48 -3.85 -5.79
CA PHE A 278 12.68 -3.69 -7.00
C PHE A 278 13.44 -4.02 -8.28
N ALA A 279 14.75 -3.75 -8.36
CA ALA A 279 15.58 -4.13 -9.49
C ALA A 279 15.64 -5.64 -9.66
N LEU A 280 15.74 -6.40 -8.56
CA LEU A 280 15.66 -7.86 -8.59
C LEU A 280 14.30 -8.34 -9.12
N PHE A 281 13.19 -7.73 -8.69
CA PHE A 281 11.88 -8.05 -9.26
C PHE A 281 11.85 -7.81 -10.77
N VAL A 282 12.25 -6.62 -11.23
CA VAL A 282 12.27 -6.29 -12.66
C VAL A 282 13.13 -7.28 -13.43
N TRP A 283 14.35 -7.56 -12.96
CA TRP A 283 15.27 -8.48 -13.63
C TRP A 283 14.71 -9.89 -13.81
N TYR A 284 14.17 -10.47 -12.74
CA TYR A 284 13.67 -11.85 -12.77
C TYR A 284 12.27 -12.01 -13.36
N TYR A 285 11.40 -10.99 -13.24
CA TYR A 285 10.01 -11.09 -13.69
C TYR A 285 9.76 -10.53 -15.09
N THR A 286 10.62 -9.65 -15.61
CA THR A 286 10.50 -9.20 -17.01
C THR A 286 10.47 -10.36 -18.02
N PRO A 287 11.41 -11.33 -18.00
CA PRO A 287 11.35 -12.46 -18.94
C PRO A 287 10.10 -13.33 -18.72
N ILE A 288 9.63 -13.47 -17.48
CA ILE A 288 8.40 -14.21 -17.14
C ILE A 288 7.17 -13.55 -17.78
N LEU A 289 7.09 -12.22 -17.71
CA LEU A 289 5.96 -11.43 -18.20
C LEU A 289 5.96 -11.24 -19.72
N LEU A 290 7.12 -11.36 -20.37
CA LEU A 290 7.26 -11.25 -21.82
C LEU A 290 7.21 -12.62 -22.52
N ALA A 291 7.45 -13.71 -21.80
CA ALA A 291 7.39 -15.06 -22.34
C ALA A 291 5.94 -15.60 -22.32
N PRO A 292 5.55 -16.37 -23.36
CA PRO A 292 4.24 -17.00 -23.39
C PRO A 292 4.03 -17.90 -22.18
N ARG A 293 2.76 -18.10 -21.81
CA ARG A 293 2.39 -19.02 -20.74
C ARG A 293 2.80 -20.46 -21.05
N PRO A 294 3.36 -21.20 -20.07
CA PRO A 294 3.67 -22.61 -20.24
C PRO A 294 2.46 -23.52 -20.49
N ASP A 295 1.26 -23.08 -20.06
CA ASP A 295 0.00 -23.83 -20.22
C ASP A 295 -0.73 -23.57 -21.54
N GLY A 296 -0.16 -22.75 -22.44
CA GLY A 296 -0.70 -22.46 -23.77
C GLY A 296 -1.99 -21.61 -23.78
N ARG A 297 -2.44 -21.10 -22.63
CA ARG A 297 -3.62 -20.23 -22.55
C ARG A 297 -3.27 -18.78 -22.90
N PRO A 298 -4.27 -17.93 -23.21
CA PRO A 298 -4.03 -16.49 -23.41
C PRO A 298 -3.37 -15.85 -22.18
N GLY A 299 -2.36 -15.03 -22.44
CA GLY A 299 -1.57 -14.31 -21.42
C GLY A 299 -0.08 -14.48 -21.62
#